data_AF-A0A4V6KUJ5-F1
#
_entry.id   AF-A0A4V6KUJ5-F1
#
_cell.length_a   1.000
_cell.length_b   1.000
_cell.length_c   1.000
_cell.angle_alpha   90.00
_cell.angle_beta   90.00
_cell.angle_gamma   90.00
#
_symmetry.space_group_name_H-M   'P 1'
#
loop_
_entity.id
_entity.type
_entity.pdbx_description
1 polymer ?
#
loop_
_entity_poly.entity_id
_entity_poly.type
_entity_poly.pdbx_seq_one_letter_code
_entity_poly.pdbx_strand_id
1 'polypeptide(L)'
;MLPGCWSAPSKPFADYQRNEAWTWEHQALVRARIVYGDPALHQQFDAIRREILCKPREVNKLQQEVREMREKMRNHLGSKQRDLFDIKADEGGITDIEFIAQYLVLGYAAGRTAPDALVG
;
A
#
# COMPACT_ATOMS: atom_id res chain seq x y z
N MET A 1 30.61 -9.42 -18.30
CA MET A 1 30.33 -8.40 -17.27
C MET A 1 28.91 -7.91 -17.53
N LEU A 2 27.90 -8.55 -16.94
CA LEU A 2 26.50 -8.15 -17.16
C LEU A 2 26.21 -6.92 -16.31
N PRO A 3 25.78 -5.80 -16.90
CA PRO A 3 25.40 -4.62 -16.13
C PRO A 3 24.19 -4.99 -15.28
N GLY A 4 24.28 -4.68 -13.99
CA GLY A 4 23.20 -4.89 -13.04
C GLY A 4 21.92 -4.26 -13.56
N CYS A 5 20.92 -5.10 -13.80
CA CYS A 5 19.57 -4.73 -14.16
C CYS A 5 18.92 -4.00 -12.98
N TRP A 6 19.10 -2.68 -12.93
CA TRP A 6 18.34 -1.75 -12.10
C TRP A 6 17.00 -1.39 -12.78
N SER A 7 16.43 -2.29 -13.60
CA SER A 7 15.34 -1.96 -14.53
C SER A 7 14.08 -2.76 -14.28
N ALA A 8 12.96 -2.03 -14.16
CA ALA A 8 11.56 -2.47 -14.13
C ALA A 8 11.05 -3.16 -12.86
N PRO A 9 9.75 -3.07 -12.54
CA PRO A 9 9.07 -4.11 -11.77
C PRO A 9 9.22 -5.42 -12.52
N SER A 10 10.29 -6.12 -12.17
CA SER A 10 10.69 -7.37 -12.79
C SER A 10 9.86 -8.51 -12.21
N LYS A 11 9.94 -9.69 -12.84
CA LYS A 11 9.31 -10.91 -12.33
C LYS A 11 9.61 -11.16 -10.82
N PRO A 12 10.84 -10.96 -10.32
CA PRO A 12 11.14 -10.99 -8.89
C PRO A 12 10.30 -10.02 -8.03
N PHE A 13 10.06 -8.78 -8.48
CA PHE A 13 9.22 -7.84 -7.74
C PHE A 13 7.78 -8.34 -7.63
N ALA A 14 7.22 -8.81 -8.74
CA ALA A 14 5.86 -9.34 -8.75
C ALA A 14 5.75 -10.59 -7.86
N ASP A 15 6.70 -11.51 -7.96
CA ASP A 15 6.69 -12.75 -7.17
C ASP A 15 6.86 -12.47 -5.68
N TYR A 16 7.72 -11.52 -5.30
CA TYR A 16 7.84 -11.04 -3.92
C TYR A 16 6.52 -10.48 -3.40
N GLN A 17 5.89 -9.57 -4.16
CA GLN A 17 4.61 -8.95 -3.75
C GLN A 17 3.48 -9.98 -3.61
N ARG A 18 3.49 -11.06 -4.39
CA ARG A 18 2.47 -12.13 -4.34
C ARG A 18 2.63 -13.04 -3.13
N ASN A 19 3.88 -13.42 -2.82
CA ASN A 19 4.19 -14.59 -2.02
C ASN A 19 4.83 -14.25 -0.67
N GLU A 20 5.58 -13.16 -0.59
CA GLU A 20 6.45 -12.85 0.56
C GLU A 20 6.08 -11.54 1.24
N ALA A 21 5.46 -10.61 0.51
CA ALA A 21 5.14 -9.29 1.03
C ALA A 21 4.10 -9.32 2.16
N TRP A 22 4.36 -8.52 3.17
CA TRP A 22 3.49 -8.37 4.33
C TRP A 22 2.33 -7.39 4.03
N THR A 23 1.26 -7.46 4.83
CA THR A 23 0.10 -6.55 4.68
C THR A 23 0.47 -5.07 4.71
N TRP A 24 1.45 -4.68 5.54
CA TRP A 24 1.92 -3.29 5.60
C TRP A 24 2.65 -2.85 4.31
N GLU A 25 3.28 -3.77 3.58
CA GLU A 25 3.90 -3.48 2.29
C GLU A 25 2.83 -3.28 1.22
N HIS A 26 1.77 -4.08 1.25
CA HIS A 26 0.60 -3.86 0.39
C HIS A 26 -0.09 -2.53 0.72
N GLN A 27 -0.13 -2.11 1.99
CA GLN A 27 -0.61 -0.77 2.38
C GLN A 27 0.25 0.33 1.75
N ALA A 28 1.58 0.20 1.80
CA ALA A 28 2.48 1.16 1.14
C ALA A 28 2.28 1.17 -0.38
N LEU A 29 2.05 -0.01 -0.98
CA LEU A 29 1.80 -0.16 -2.42
C LEU A 29 0.54 0.59 -2.90
N VAL A 30 -0.45 0.81 -2.03
CA VAL A 30 -1.64 1.64 -2.35
C VAL A 30 -1.23 3.04 -2.81
N ARG A 31 -0.14 3.61 -2.28
CA ARG A 31 0.33 4.96 -2.66
C ARG A 31 1.39 4.94 -3.77
N ALA A 32 1.97 3.78 -4.04
CA ALA A 32 3.04 3.65 -5.01
C ALA A 32 2.55 3.94 -6.43
N ARG A 33 3.37 4.70 -7.18
CA ARG A 33 3.20 4.98 -8.61
C ARG A 33 4.57 5.13 -9.24
N ILE A 34 4.70 4.79 -10.52
CA ILE A 34 5.91 5.11 -11.27
C ILE A 34 6.00 6.64 -11.44
N VAL A 35 7.16 7.19 -11.11
CA VAL A 35 7.45 8.63 -11.26
C VAL A 35 8.35 8.93 -12.46
N TYR A 36 9.04 7.92 -12.98
CA TYR A 36 9.94 7.99 -14.13
C TYR A 36 10.08 6.60 -14.77
N GLY A 37 10.00 6.53 -16.10
CA GLY A 37 10.08 5.28 -16.86
C GLY A 37 9.45 5.41 -18.24
N ASP A 38 9.67 4.42 -19.10
CA ASP A 38 8.97 4.36 -20.39
C ASP A 38 7.50 3.88 -20.21
N PRO A 39 6.60 4.14 -21.18
CA PRO A 39 5.19 3.77 -21.05
C PRO A 39 4.94 2.28 -20.83
N ALA A 40 5.77 1.38 -21.40
CA ALA A 40 5.59 -0.05 -21.22
C ALA A 40 5.92 -0.47 -19.77
N LEU A 41 6.85 0.23 -19.13
CA LEU A 41 7.17 0.07 -17.72
C LEU A 41 6.01 0.44 -16.80
N HIS A 42 5.38 1.58 -17.08
CA HIS A 42 4.22 2.06 -16.33
C HIS A 42 3.08 1.05 -16.38
N GLN A 43 2.76 0.55 -17.59
CA GLN A 43 1.70 -0.44 -17.79
C GLN A 43 1.99 -1.75 -17.04
N GLN A 44 3.23 -2.23 -17.06
CA GLN A 44 3.62 -3.44 -16.32
C GLN A 44 3.50 -3.25 -14.81
N PHE A 45 3.97 -2.10 -14.28
CA PHE A 45 3.84 -1.78 -12.86
C PHE A 45 2.37 -1.73 -12.44
N ASP A 46 1.55 -1.00 -13.19
CA ASP A 46 0.14 -0.78 -12.86
C ASP A 46 -0.66 -2.09 -12.92
N ALA A 47 -0.34 -2.97 -13.87
CA ALA A 47 -0.93 -4.31 -13.93
C ALA A 47 -0.61 -5.14 -12.68
N ILE A 48 0.67 -5.19 -12.27
CA ILE A 48 1.10 -5.91 -11.05
C ILE A 48 0.46 -5.28 -9.82
N ARG A 49 0.53 -3.95 -9.68
CA ARG A 49 -0.06 -3.24 -8.55
C ARG A 49 -1.57 -3.49 -8.46
N ARG A 50 -2.29 -3.44 -9.58
CA ARG A 50 -3.72 -3.73 -9.62
C ARG A 50 -4.01 -5.17 -9.19
N GLU A 51 -3.26 -6.14 -9.72
CA GLU A 51 -3.36 -7.55 -9.33
C GLU A 51 -3.22 -7.73 -7.81
N ILE A 52 -2.17 -7.15 -7.21
CA ILE A 52 -1.89 -7.28 -5.77
C ILE A 52 -2.96 -6.59 -4.93
N LEU A 53 -3.37 -5.36 -5.29
CA LEU A 53 -4.38 -4.63 -4.54
C LEU A 53 -5.76 -5.29 -4.63
N CYS A 54 -6.11 -5.88 -5.78
CA CYS A 54 -7.38 -6.59 -6.00
C CYS A 54 -7.38 -8.06 -5.52
N LYS A 55 -6.32 -8.55 -4.87
CA LYS A 55 -6.32 -9.89 -4.25
C LYS A 55 -7.45 -10.00 -3.20
N PRO A 56 -8.30 -11.03 -3.23
CA PRO A 56 -9.30 -11.26 -2.19
C PRO A 56 -8.64 -11.44 -0.81
N ARG A 57 -9.23 -10.81 0.21
CA ARG A 57 -8.74 -10.88 1.60
C ARG A 57 -9.92 -11.06 2.53
N GLU A 58 -9.70 -11.81 3.61
CA GLU A 58 -10.65 -11.87 4.73
C GLU A 58 -10.66 -10.52 5.46
N VAL A 59 -11.77 -9.79 5.35
CA VAL A 59 -11.88 -8.39 5.80
C VAL A 59 -11.59 -8.25 7.29
N ASN A 60 -12.09 -9.17 8.13
CA ASN A 60 -11.87 -9.15 9.58
C ASN A 60 -10.39 -9.35 9.93
N LYS A 61 -9.70 -10.25 9.23
CA LYS A 61 -8.26 -10.49 9.44
C LYS A 61 -7.44 -9.28 9.03
N LEU A 62 -7.73 -8.72 7.85
CA LEU A 62 -7.08 -7.51 7.36
C LEU A 62 -7.27 -6.33 8.33
N GLN A 63 -8.49 -6.14 8.84
CA GLN A 63 -8.80 -5.09 9.81
C GLN A 63 -7.92 -5.21 11.05
N GLN A 64 -7.78 -6.44 11.58
CA GLN A 64 -6.94 -6.70 12.75
C GLN A 64 -5.47 -6.37 12.46
N GLU A 65 -4.91 -6.86 11.36
CA GLU A 65 -3.50 -6.62 11.00
C GLU A 65 -3.19 -5.12 10.81
N VAL A 66 -4.07 -4.38 10.14
CA VAL A 66 -3.92 -2.93 9.93
C VAL A 66 -3.97 -2.17 11.26
N ARG A 67 -4.91 -2.55 12.14
CA ARG A 67 -5.06 -1.93 13.46
C ARG A 67 -3.85 -2.19 14.34
N GLU A 68 -3.40 -3.44 14.45
CA GLU A 68 -2.23 -3.81 15.25
C GLU A 68 -0.97 -3.08 14.78
N MET A 69 -0.78 -2.96 13.46
CA MET A 69 0.32 -2.19 12.90
C MET A 69 0.21 -0.70 13.25
N ARG A 70 -0.99 -0.11 13.17
CA ARG A 70 -1.21 1.30 13.50
C ARG A 70 -0.94 1.61 14.97
N GLU A 71 -1.41 0.75 15.86
CA GLU A 71 -1.18 0.85 17.31
C GLU A 71 0.33 0.75 17.60
N LYS A 72 1.02 -0.21 16.98
CA LYS A 72 2.47 -0.33 17.09
C LYS A 72 3.19 0.94 16.63
N MET A 73 2.81 1.51 15.48
CA MET A 73 3.41 2.76 15.00
C MET A 73 3.12 3.94 15.94
N ARG A 74 1.91 4.05 16.46
CA ARG A 74 1.53 5.11 17.42
C ARG A 74 2.39 5.05 18.67
N ASN A 75 2.61 3.86 19.22
CA ASN A 75 3.41 3.69 20.43
C ASN A 75 4.88 4.09 20.23
N HIS A 76 5.40 4.05 18.99
CA HIS A 76 6.78 4.42 18.69
C HIS A 76 6.93 5.89 18.24
N LEU A 77 5.91 6.46 17.59
CA LEU A 77 5.99 7.77 16.90
C LEU A 77 5.08 8.86 17.48
N GLY A 78 4.07 8.51 18.27
CA GLY A 78 3.11 9.45 18.85
C GLY A 78 3.73 10.35 19.92
N SER A 79 3.07 11.49 20.17
CA SER A 79 3.50 12.44 21.19
C SER A 79 3.51 11.78 22.56
N LYS A 80 4.65 11.83 23.25
CA LYS A 80 4.78 11.36 24.64
C LYS A 80 4.30 12.39 25.66
N GLN A 81 4.00 13.61 25.21
CA GLN A 81 3.49 14.70 26.04
C GLN A 81 1.99 14.86 25.81
N ARG A 82 1.19 14.76 26.88
CA ARG A 82 -0.28 14.76 26.79
C ARG A 82 -0.88 16.09 26.30
N ASP A 83 -0.13 17.18 26.41
CA ASP A 83 -0.60 18.53 26.06
C ASP A 83 -0.21 18.96 24.63
N LEU A 84 0.49 18.10 23.88
CA LEU A 84 0.88 18.37 22.49
C LEU A 84 0.21 17.36 21.57
N PHE A 85 -0.53 17.87 20.59
CA PHE A 85 -1.14 17.08 19.53
C PHE A 85 -0.24 17.05 18.29
N ASP A 86 0.30 15.88 17.96
CA ASP A 86 1.00 15.63 16.72
C ASP A 86 -0.02 15.39 15.60
N ILE A 87 -0.16 16.39 14.72
CA ILE A 87 -1.07 16.40 13.57
C ILE A 87 -0.92 15.15 12.69
N LYS A 88 0.27 14.52 12.67
CA LYS A 88 0.56 13.36 11.84
C LYS A 88 0.37 12.05 12.58
N ALA A 89 0.95 11.89 13.78
CA ALA A 89 1.13 10.61 14.43
C ALA A 89 0.08 10.26 15.50
N ASP A 90 -0.60 11.26 16.06
CA ASP A 90 -1.58 11.06 17.12
C ASP A 90 -2.93 10.57 16.59
N GLU A 91 -3.84 10.26 17.51
CA GLU A 91 -5.19 9.80 17.17
C GLU A 91 -5.99 10.87 16.44
N GLY A 92 -6.64 10.50 15.34
CA GLY A 92 -7.31 11.44 14.44
C GLY A 92 -6.35 12.24 13.57
N GLY A 93 -5.03 11.99 13.65
CA GLY A 93 -4.03 12.60 12.80
C GLY A 93 -4.03 12.05 11.36
N ILE A 94 -3.19 12.63 10.51
CA ILE A 94 -3.09 12.29 9.08
C ILE A 94 -2.83 10.78 8.87
N THR A 95 -2.00 10.16 9.72
CA THR A 95 -1.68 8.73 9.58
C THR A 95 -2.90 7.83 9.79
N ASP A 96 -3.86 8.21 10.65
CA ASP A 96 -5.10 7.43 10.82
C ASP A 96 -5.92 7.43 9.53
N ILE A 97 -6.04 8.59 8.87
CA ILE A 97 -6.75 8.74 7.59
C ILE A 97 -6.05 7.91 6.49
N GLU A 98 -4.72 7.95 6.43
CA GLU A 98 -3.95 7.14 5.48
C GLU A 98 -4.20 5.64 5.68
N PHE A 99 -4.17 5.17 6.92
CA PHE A 99 -4.42 3.75 7.25
C PHE A 99 -5.85 3.33 6.90
N ILE A 100 -6.85 4.18 7.18
CA ILE A 100 -8.24 3.91 6.81
C ILE A 100 -8.38 3.80 5.29
N ALA A 101 -7.81 4.74 4.53
CA ALA A 101 -7.89 4.71 3.07
C ALA A 101 -7.21 3.46 2.49
N GLN A 102 -6.03 3.10 3.00
CA GLN A 102 -5.31 1.89 2.58
C GLN A 102 -6.09 0.61 2.91
N TYR A 103 -6.66 0.53 4.12
CA TYR A 103 -7.53 -0.57 4.53
C TYR A 103 -8.73 -0.74 3.58
N LEU A 104 -9.43 0.35 3.27
CA LEU A 104 -10.59 0.31 2.37
C LEU A 104 -10.21 -0.15 0.96
N VAL A 105 -9.05 0.26 0.45
CA VAL A 105 -8.55 -0.24 -0.84
C VAL A 105 -8.28 -1.73 -0.76
N LEU A 106 -7.49 -2.19 0.21
CA LEU A 106 -7.11 -3.61 0.32
C LEU A 106 -8.29 -4.54 0.61
N GLY A 107 -9.29 -4.06 1.36
CA GLY A 107 -10.47 -4.84 1.74
C GLY A 107 -11.52 -4.94 0.64
N TYR A 108 -11.60 -3.96 -0.27
CA TYR A 108 -12.73 -3.87 -1.21
C TYR A 108 -12.34 -3.74 -2.69
N ALA A 109 -11.05 -3.60 -3.04
CA ALA A 109 -10.64 -3.49 -4.44
C ALA A 109 -10.94 -4.75 -5.27
N ALA A 110 -10.99 -5.94 -4.65
CA ALA A 110 -11.33 -7.19 -5.34
C ALA A 110 -12.77 -7.19 -5.91
N GLY A 111 -13.72 -6.60 -5.19
CA GLY A 111 -15.12 -6.50 -5.60
C GLY A 111 -15.43 -5.25 -6.44
N ARG A 112 -14.45 -4.37 -6.63
CA ARG A 112 -14.55 -3.16 -7.45
C ARG A 112 -13.67 -3.31 -8.67
N THR A 113 -14.17 -4.00 -9.69
CA THR A 113 -13.69 -3.77 -11.06
C THR A 113 -13.95 -2.30 -11.38
N ALA A 114 -12.90 -1.48 -11.43
CA ALA A 114 -13.04 -0.09 -11.85
C ALA A 114 -13.74 -0.06 -13.22
N PRO A 115 -14.80 0.76 -13.42
CA PRO A 115 -15.21 1.12 -14.77
C PRO A 115 -14.01 1.81 -15.45
N ASP A 116 -13.78 1.52 -16.73
CA ASP A 116 -12.65 1.97 -17.57
C ASP A 116 -12.54 3.50 -17.79
N ALA A 117 -12.97 4.33 -16.84
CA ALA A 117 -13.21 5.74 -17.05
C ALA A 117 -12.59 6.64 -15.98
N LEU A 118 -11.27 6.57 -15.76
CA LEU A 118 -10.50 7.65 -15.10
C LEU A 118 -9.02 7.71 -15.60
N VAL A 119 -8.80 7.43 -16.89
CA VAL A 119 -7.57 7.86 -17.59
C VAL A 119 -8.00 8.91 -18.63
N GLY A 120 -8.00 10.16 -18.20
CA GLY A 120 -8.09 11.36 -19.03
C GLY A 120 -6.96 12.29 -18.66
#